data_AF-A0A6C0LMK8-F1
#
_entry.id   AF-A0A6C0LMK8-F1
#
_cell.length_a   1.000
_cell.length_b   1.000
_cell.length_c   1.000
_cell.angle_alpha   90.00
_cell.angle_beta   90.00
_cell.angle_gamma   90.00
#
_symmetry.space_group_name_H-M   'P 1'
#
loop_
_entity.id
_entity.type
_entity.pdbx_description
1 polymer ?
#
loop_
_entity_poly.entity_id
_entity_poly.type
_entity_poly.pdbx_seq_one_letter_code
_entity_poly.pdbx_strand_id
1 'polypeptide(L)'
;MSLANYKNICIEKYKIANPDKDIPKNMGSKWTDIEEMELLENIRNHLDFDEIAKKHSRTRGAITARLEVIAIRMYEENRYDTEHIEEATRLNERSIREAIERKNKNKSKYETKFSDTTNTNIEISNLKKEVMELKAIVGQIKRDDIDDLKKQIQIMLDIHKIKSDIIELKALMMK
;
A
#
# COMPACT_ATOMS: atom_id res chain seq x y z
N MET A 1 1.76 9.50 8.72
CA MET A 1 2.52 10.75 8.46
C MET A 1 1.84 11.86 9.24
N SER A 2 2.56 12.61 10.09
CA SER A 2 1.94 13.71 10.86
C SER A 2 1.60 14.91 9.97
N LEU A 3 0.63 15.73 10.39
CA LEU A 3 0.22 16.93 9.64
C LEU A 3 1.37 17.93 9.47
N ALA A 4 2.19 18.09 10.52
CA ALA A 4 3.40 18.90 10.48
C ALA A 4 4.39 18.39 9.43
N ASN A 5 4.58 17.07 9.34
CA ASN A 5 5.48 16.48 8.35
C ASN A 5 4.98 16.70 6.91
N TYR A 6 3.66 16.57 6.67
CA TYR A 6 3.07 16.83 5.36
C TYR A 6 3.23 18.30 4.93
N LYS A 7 2.99 19.24 5.85
CA LYS A 7 3.17 20.68 5.60
C LYS A 7 4.61 21.00 5.19
N ASN A 8 5.58 20.47 5.92
CA ASN A 8 7.00 20.67 5.61
C ASN A 8 7.37 20.13 4.22
N ILE A 9 6.88 18.94 3.84
CA ILE A 9 7.11 18.38 2.50
C ILE A 9 6.57 19.30 1.40
N CYS A 10 5.39 19.91 1.60
CA CYS A 10 4.82 20.84 0.63
C CYS A 10 5.64 22.12 0.49
N ILE A 11 6.11 22.67 1.61
CA ILE A 11 6.96 23.87 1.64
C ILE A 11 8.29 23.62 0.92
N GLU A 12 8.97 22.51 1.21
CA GLU A 12 10.26 22.20 0.60
C GLU A 12 10.13 22.01 -0.92
N LYS A 13 9.12 21.27 -1.38
CA LYS A 13 8.85 21.13 -2.82
C LYS A 13 8.57 22.48 -3.49
N TYR A 14 7.84 23.36 -2.82
CA TYR A 14 7.53 24.68 -3.35
C TYR A 14 8.78 25.55 -3.49
N LYS A 15 9.64 25.60 -2.47
CA LYS A 15 10.91 26.33 -2.50
C LYS A 15 11.83 25.85 -3.62
N ILE A 16 11.94 24.53 -3.81
CA ILE A 16 12.75 23.96 -4.89
C ILE A 16 12.28 24.45 -6.27
N ALA A 17 10.96 24.50 -6.49
CA ALA A 17 10.39 24.95 -7.76
C ALA A 17 10.31 26.49 -7.90
N ASN A 18 10.35 27.23 -6.79
CA ASN A 18 10.18 28.68 -6.75
C ASN A 18 11.13 29.30 -5.70
N PRO A 19 12.45 29.30 -5.94
CA PRO A 19 13.44 29.72 -4.96
C PRO A 19 13.28 31.19 -4.53
N ASP A 20 12.83 32.05 -5.45
CA ASP A 20 12.72 33.50 -5.23
C ASP A 20 11.33 33.97 -4.78
N LYS A 21 10.40 33.04 -4.50
CA LYS A 21 9.03 33.39 -4.09
C LYS A 21 8.81 33.12 -2.62
N ASP A 22 8.12 34.06 -1.97
CA ASP A 22 7.63 33.89 -0.62
C ASP A 22 6.71 32.67 -0.49
N ILE A 23 6.81 32.03 0.66
CA ILE A 23 6.03 30.84 1.00
C ILE A 23 4.67 31.29 1.52
N PRO A 24 3.56 30.88 0.89
CA PRO A 24 2.23 31.19 1.40
C PRO A 24 2.02 30.59 2.79
N LYS A 25 1.48 31.38 3.73
CA LYS A 25 1.26 30.99 5.14
C LYS A 25 0.44 29.69 5.30
N ASN A 26 -0.55 29.49 4.41
CA ASN A 26 -1.45 28.34 4.43
C ASN A 26 -1.00 27.19 3.53
N MET A 27 0.24 27.21 3.03
CA MET A 27 0.84 26.10 2.27
C MET A 27 0.73 24.79 3.06
N GLY A 28 0.19 23.74 2.44
CA GLY A 28 0.03 22.41 3.04
C GLY A 28 -0.99 22.32 4.19
N SER A 29 -1.60 23.43 4.60
CA SER A 29 -2.68 23.43 5.58
C SER A 29 -3.97 22.89 4.97
N LYS A 30 -4.79 22.18 5.78
CA LYS A 30 -6.14 21.75 5.36
C LYS A 30 -7.01 22.97 5.07
N TRP A 31 -7.94 22.83 4.13
CA TRP A 31 -9.01 23.81 3.90
C TRP A 31 -10.06 23.66 5.00
N THR A 32 -10.57 24.79 5.50
CA THR A 32 -11.71 24.81 6.42
C THR A 32 -12.99 25.17 5.66
N ASP A 33 -14.15 24.85 6.24
CA ASP A 33 -15.43 25.17 5.62
C ASP A 33 -15.64 26.70 5.50
N ILE A 34 -15.15 27.46 6.48
CA ILE A 34 -15.18 28.94 6.46
C ILE A 34 -14.32 29.47 5.31
N GLU A 35 -13.09 28.96 5.18
CA GLU A 35 -12.16 29.36 4.12
C GLU A 35 -12.73 29.00 2.73
N GLU A 36 -13.39 27.86 2.61
CA GLU A 36 -14.07 27.47 1.37
C GLU A 36 -15.27 28.37 1.04
N MET A 37 -16.08 28.73 2.03
CA MET A 37 -17.19 29.65 1.85
C MET A 37 -16.69 31.03 1.39
N GLU A 38 -15.61 31.54 2.02
CA GLU A 38 -14.96 32.78 1.59
C GLU A 38 -14.38 32.68 0.18
N LEU A 39 -13.81 31.53 -0.21
CA LEU A 39 -13.34 31.29 -1.57
C LEU A 39 -14.48 31.45 -2.57
N LEU A 40 -15.60 30.75 -2.37
CA LEU A 40 -16.76 30.81 -3.27
C LEU A 40 -17.38 32.21 -3.32
N GLU A 41 -17.40 32.93 -2.21
CA GLU A 41 -17.86 34.32 -2.16
C GLU A 41 -16.93 35.24 -2.97
N ASN A 42 -15.62 35.08 -2.89
CA ASN A 42 -14.70 35.87 -3.72
C ASN A 42 -14.85 35.55 -5.22
N ILE A 43 -15.15 34.29 -5.57
CA ILE A 43 -15.43 33.86 -6.96
C ILE A 43 -16.69 34.56 -7.48
N ARG A 44 -17.76 34.58 -6.68
CA ARG A 44 -19.02 35.26 -7.00
C ARG A 44 -18.86 36.76 -7.18
N ASN A 45 -17.99 37.38 -6.37
CA ASN A 45 -17.61 38.78 -6.49
C ASN A 45 -16.62 39.07 -7.65
N HIS A 46 -16.40 38.08 -8.52
CA HIS A 46 -15.55 38.17 -9.71
C HIS A 46 -14.08 38.54 -9.48
N LEU A 47 -13.55 38.29 -8.27
CA LEU A 47 -12.13 38.53 -8.01
C LEU A 47 -11.23 37.65 -8.88
N ASP A 48 -10.05 38.17 -9.22
CA ASP A 48 -9.05 37.42 -9.96
C ASP A 48 -8.40 36.34 -9.07
N PHE A 49 -8.01 35.21 -9.68
CA PHE A 49 -7.45 34.08 -8.94
C PHE A 49 -6.14 34.43 -8.21
N ASP A 50 -5.34 35.37 -8.70
CA ASP A 50 -4.12 35.81 -8.01
C ASP A 50 -4.45 36.67 -6.79
N GLU A 51 -5.53 37.46 -6.82
CA GLU A 51 -6.02 38.20 -5.66
C GLU A 51 -6.61 37.27 -4.60
N ILE A 52 -7.40 36.29 -5.03
CA ILE A 52 -7.94 35.25 -4.15
C ILE A 52 -6.80 34.48 -3.48
N ALA A 53 -5.79 34.07 -4.25
CA ALA A 53 -4.62 33.36 -3.73
C ALA A 53 -3.92 34.16 -2.63
N LYS A 54 -3.71 35.48 -2.85
CA LYS A 54 -3.14 36.38 -1.84
C LYS A 54 -4.01 36.47 -0.59
N LYS A 55 -5.33 36.70 -0.73
CA LYS A 55 -6.27 36.77 0.40
C LYS A 55 -6.24 35.52 1.26
N HIS A 56 -6.26 34.34 0.62
CA HIS A 56 -6.24 33.04 1.29
C HIS A 56 -4.84 32.61 1.75
N SER A 57 -3.80 33.40 1.45
CA SER A 57 -2.40 33.03 1.69
C SER A 57 -2.05 31.63 1.15
N ARG A 58 -2.51 31.34 -0.07
CA ARG A 58 -2.30 30.09 -0.80
C ARG A 58 -1.76 30.38 -2.21
N THR A 59 -1.35 29.33 -2.92
CA THR A 59 -0.96 29.48 -4.34
C THR A 59 -2.18 29.48 -5.24
N ARG A 60 -2.08 30.10 -6.42
CA ARG A 60 -3.10 30.01 -7.48
C ARG A 60 -3.48 28.56 -7.79
N GLY A 61 -2.49 27.68 -7.89
CA GLY A 61 -2.72 26.24 -8.10
C GLY A 61 -3.52 25.58 -6.97
N ALA A 62 -3.33 26.00 -5.71
CA ALA A 62 -4.12 25.51 -4.58
C ALA A 62 -5.58 26.02 -4.63
N ILE A 63 -5.80 27.26 -5.08
CA ILE A 63 -7.16 27.79 -5.34
C ILE A 63 -7.84 26.95 -6.41
N THR A 64 -7.22 26.78 -7.58
CA THR A 64 -7.78 25.99 -8.69
C THR A 64 -8.06 24.54 -8.28
N ALA A 65 -7.10 23.89 -7.62
CA ALA A 65 -7.29 22.51 -7.14
C ALA A 65 -8.44 22.40 -6.13
N ARG A 66 -8.69 23.43 -5.32
CA ARG A 66 -9.83 23.41 -4.40
C ARG A 66 -11.16 23.60 -5.13
N LEU A 67 -11.23 24.49 -6.10
CA LEU A 67 -12.42 24.66 -6.95
C LEU A 67 -12.76 23.37 -7.71
N GLU A 68 -11.77 22.64 -8.22
CA GLU A 68 -11.99 21.33 -8.84
C GLU A 68 -12.60 20.33 -7.85
N VAL A 69 -12.14 20.31 -6.59
CA VAL A 69 -12.71 19.43 -5.55
C VAL A 69 -14.17 19.81 -5.24
N ILE A 70 -14.48 21.10 -5.19
CA ILE A 70 -15.84 21.59 -4.98
C ILE A 70 -16.74 21.19 -6.16
N ALA A 71 -16.28 21.42 -7.40
CA ALA A 71 -16.99 21.06 -8.62
C ALA A 71 -17.32 19.56 -8.66
N ILE A 72 -16.34 18.70 -8.34
CA ILE A 72 -16.54 17.26 -8.22
C ILE A 72 -17.62 16.93 -7.18
N ARG A 73 -17.59 17.56 -5.99
CA ARG A 73 -18.57 17.32 -4.94
C ARG A 73 -19.98 17.73 -5.38
N MET A 74 -20.12 18.90 -6.01
CA MET A 74 -21.38 19.39 -6.56
C MET A 74 -21.97 18.43 -7.60
N TYR A 75 -21.12 17.88 -8.47
CA TYR A 75 -21.51 16.90 -9.49
C TYR A 75 -21.96 15.57 -8.86
N GLU A 76 -21.20 15.01 -7.91
CA GLU A 76 -21.49 13.70 -7.31
C GLU A 76 -22.76 13.68 -6.46
N GLU A 77 -23.11 14.81 -5.85
CA GLU A 77 -24.33 14.91 -5.08
C GLU A 77 -25.59 14.90 -5.97
N ASN A 78 -25.44 14.81 -7.30
CA ASN A 78 -26.50 14.89 -8.32
C ASN A 78 -27.40 16.11 -8.14
N ARG A 79 -26.86 17.18 -7.54
CA ARG A 79 -27.61 18.39 -7.21
C ARG A 79 -27.57 19.43 -8.32
N TYR A 80 -26.55 19.39 -9.17
CA TYR A 80 -26.25 20.46 -10.11
C TYR A 80 -25.77 19.92 -11.45
N ASP A 81 -26.23 20.53 -12.54
CA ASP A 81 -25.70 20.31 -13.88
C ASP A 81 -24.34 21.01 -14.06
N THR A 82 -23.70 20.80 -15.20
CA THR A 82 -22.37 21.38 -15.45
C THR A 82 -22.41 22.90 -15.55
N GLU A 83 -23.46 23.48 -16.13
CA GLU A 83 -23.62 24.94 -16.26
C GLU A 83 -23.66 25.62 -14.89
N HIS A 84 -24.43 25.07 -13.95
CA HIS A 84 -24.48 25.62 -12.59
C HIS A 84 -23.13 25.49 -11.85
N ILE A 85 -22.39 24.42 -12.10
CA ILE A 85 -21.05 24.24 -11.53
C ILE A 85 -20.06 25.26 -12.13
N GLU A 86 -20.15 25.55 -13.43
CA GLU A 86 -19.36 26.60 -14.07
C GLU A 86 -19.63 27.97 -13.43
N GLU A 87 -20.89 28.32 -13.22
CA GLU A 87 -21.27 29.59 -12.59
C GLU A 87 -20.71 29.69 -11.16
N ALA A 88 -20.88 28.63 -10.35
CA ALA A 88 -20.47 28.63 -8.95
C ALA A 88 -18.94 28.63 -8.75
N THR A 89 -18.19 28.00 -9.66
CA THR A 89 -16.74 27.78 -9.49
C THR A 89 -15.87 28.60 -10.45
N ARG A 90 -16.47 29.19 -11.48
CA ARG A 90 -15.79 29.83 -12.64
C ARG A 90 -14.77 28.92 -13.33
N LEU A 91 -14.90 27.61 -13.16
CA LEU A 91 -14.19 26.63 -13.99
C LEU A 91 -14.97 26.47 -15.28
N ASN A 92 -14.26 26.23 -16.39
CA ASN A 92 -14.92 25.86 -17.63
C ASN A 92 -15.26 24.36 -17.65
N GLU A 93 -16.19 23.99 -18.52
CA GLU A 93 -16.76 22.66 -18.70
C GLU A 93 -15.68 21.61 -18.90
N ARG A 94 -14.64 21.95 -19.67
CA ARG A 94 -13.49 21.08 -19.90
C ARG A 94 -12.73 20.80 -18.60
N SER A 95 -12.41 21.82 -17.81
CA SER A 95 -11.74 21.66 -16.52
C SER A 95 -12.57 20.84 -15.53
N ILE A 96 -13.90 21.05 -15.50
CA ILE A 96 -14.81 20.27 -14.65
C ILE A 96 -14.79 18.79 -15.07
N ARG A 97 -14.95 18.50 -16.37
CA ARG A 97 -14.87 17.13 -16.90
C ARG A 97 -13.53 16.46 -16.59
N GLU A 98 -12.42 17.15 -16.87
CA GLU A 98 -11.08 16.63 -16.60
C GLU A 98 -10.88 16.32 -15.11
N ALA A 99 -11.43 17.14 -14.20
CA ALA A 99 -11.38 16.90 -12.77
C ALA A 99 -12.17 15.63 -12.36
N ILE A 100 -13.39 15.47 -12.88
CA ILE A 100 -14.24 14.29 -12.64
C ILE A 100 -13.57 13.02 -13.18
N GLU A 101 -13.06 13.05 -14.40
CA GLU A 101 -12.37 11.90 -15.01
C GLU A 101 -11.12 11.49 -14.22
N ARG A 102 -10.32 12.47 -13.79
CA ARG A 102 -9.11 12.23 -13.01
C ARG A 102 -9.44 11.54 -11.69
N LYS A 103 -10.53 11.94 -11.04
CA LYS A 103 -11.03 11.27 -9.83
C LYS A 103 -11.46 9.83 -10.13
N ASN A 104 -12.23 9.59 -11.19
CA ASN A 104 -12.70 8.26 -11.55
C ASN A 104 -11.55 7.30 -11.89
N LYS A 105 -10.53 7.77 -12.61
CA LYS A 105 -9.30 7.01 -12.90
C LYS A 105 -8.52 6.67 -11.63
N ASN A 106 -8.45 7.59 -10.68
CA ASN A 106 -7.80 7.33 -9.40
C ASN A 106 -8.58 6.30 -8.58
N LYS A 107 -9.92 6.39 -8.55
CA LYS A 107 -10.79 5.42 -7.87
C LYS A 107 -10.57 3.99 -8.39
N SER A 108 -10.62 3.80 -9.71
CA SER A 108 -10.38 2.47 -10.30
C SER A 108 -8.98 1.95 -10.01
N LYS A 109 -7.95 2.79 -10.06
CA LYS A 109 -6.56 2.41 -9.73
C LYS A 109 -6.39 1.93 -8.28
N TYR A 110 -7.09 2.53 -7.32
CA TYR A 110 -7.07 2.08 -5.93
C TYR A 110 -7.83 0.76 -5.75
N GLU A 111 -8.96 0.58 -6.43
CA GLU A 111 -9.74 -0.66 -6.40
C GLU A 111 -8.94 -1.83 -6.99
N THR A 112 -8.26 -1.65 -8.14
CA THR A 112 -7.39 -2.68 -8.74
C THR A 112 -6.22 -3.05 -7.84
N LYS A 113 -5.55 -2.08 -7.21
CA LYS A 113 -4.45 -2.37 -6.27
C LYS A 113 -4.90 -3.16 -5.04
N PHE A 114 -6.11 -2.91 -4.56
CA PHE A 114 -6.66 -3.63 -3.41
C PHE A 114 -7.03 -5.07 -3.77
N SER A 115 -7.62 -5.30 -4.94
CA SER A 115 -7.90 -6.67 -5.43
C SER A 115 -6.63 -7.47 -5.66
N ASP A 116 -5.58 -6.86 -6.24
CA ASP A 116 -4.30 -7.53 -6.45
C ASP A 116 -3.65 -7.93 -5.12
N THR A 117 -3.67 -7.04 -4.13
CA THR A 117 -3.12 -7.34 -2.79
C THR A 117 -3.88 -8.49 -2.11
N THR A 118 -5.21 -8.54 -2.30
CA THR A 118 -6.04 -9.61 -1.76
C THR A 118 -5.75 -10.94 -2.44
N ASN A 119 -5.60 -10.95 -3.77
CA ASN A 119 -5.24 -12.13 -4.54
C ASN A 119 -3.84 -12.66 -4.15
N THR A 120 -2.84 -11.78 -4.04
CA THR A 120 -1.49 -12.18 -3.61
C THR A 120 -1.50 -12.76 -2.19
N ASN A 121 -2.31 -12.20 -1.29
CA ASN A 121 -2.43 -12.74 0.08
C ASN A 121 -3.06 -14.14 0.12
N ILE A 122 -4.06 -14.40 -0.74
CA ILE A 122 -4.65 -15.74 -0.89
C ILE A 122 -3.60 -16.72 -1.42
N GLU A 123 -2.85 -16.32 -2.44
CA GLU A 123 -1.80 -17.15 -3.06
C GLU A 123 -0.67 -17.49 -2.07
N ILE A 124 -0.21 -16.50 -1.29
CA ILE A 124 0.76 -16.70 -0.20
C ILE A 124 0.22 -17.66 0.87
N SER A 125 -1.07 -17.57 1.19
CA SER A 125 -1.70 -18.48 2.17
C SER A 125 -1.68 -19.93 1.68
N ASN A 126 -1.98 -20.15 0.41
CA ASN A 126 -1.94 -21.48 -0.20
C ASN A 126 -0.52 -22.04 -0.26
N LEU A 127 0.45 -21.25 -0.75
CA LEU A 127 1.86 -21.66 -0.80
C LEU A 127 2.41 -22.00 0.60
N LYS A 128 2.00 -21.25 1.63
CA LYS A 128 2.38 -21.59 3.02
C LYS A 128 1.87 -22.96 3.45
N LYS A 129 0.65 -23.34 3.07
CA LYS A 129 0.10 -24.67 3.38
C LYS A 129 0.90 -25.77 2.69
N GLU A 130 1.17 -25.63 1.40
CA GLU A 130 1.97 -26.60 0.63
C GLU A 130 3.37 -26.77 1.22
N VAL A 131 4.02 -25.67 1.62
CA VAL A 131 5.34 -25.72 2.29
C VAL A 131 5.28 -26.46 3.62
N MET A 132 4.20 -26.31 4.40
CA MET A 132 4.04 -27.07 5.65
C MET A 132 3.88 -28.57 5.39
N GLU A 133 3.10 -28.95 4.38
CA GLU A 133 2.90 -30.35 4.00
C GLU A 133 4.19 -30.99 3.50
N LEU A 134 4.92 -30.33 2.59
CA LEU A 134 6.23 -30.80 2.12
C LEU A 134 7.22 -30.94 3.27
N LYS A 135 7.22 -29.98 4.21
CA LYS A 135 8.09 -30.04 5.39
C LYS A 135 7.76 -31.23 6.30
N ALA A 136 6.48 -31.58 6.44
CA ALA A 136 6.05 -32.75 7.20
C ALA A 136 6.52 -34.04 6.53
N ILE A 137 6.32 -34.18 5.22
CA ILE A 137 6.75 -35.35 4.43
C ILE A 137 8.27 -35.55 4.53
N VAL A 138 9.07 -34.49 4.33
CA VAL A 138 10.53 -34.55 4.45
C VAL A 138 10.96 -34.97 5.86
N GLY A 139 10.25 -34.51 6.90
CA GLY A 139 10.51 -34.92 8.27
C GLY A 139 10.23 -36.41 8.52
N GLN A 140 9.29 -37.00 7.78
CA GLN A 140 8.91 -38.40 7.90
C GLN A 140 9.94 -39.32 7.22
N ILE A 141 10.32 -39.01 5.98
CA ILE A 141 11.37 -39.73 5.24
C ILE A 141 12.67 -39.79 6.04
N LYS A 142 13.09 -38.65 6.63
CA LYS A 142 14.30 -38.60 7.47
C LYS A 142 14.25 -39.53 8.68
N ARG A 143 13.08 -39.79 9.26
CA ARG A 143 12.95 -40.69 10.42
C ARG A 143 13.02 -42.15 9.99
N ASP A 144 12.32 -42.50 8.92
CA ASP A 144 12.23 -43.88 8.44
C ASP A 144 13.62 -44.41 8.03
N ASP A 145 14.40 -43.61 7.30
CA ASP A 145 15.78 -43.98 6.91
C ASP A 145 16.69 -44.20 8.13
N ILE A 146 16.53 -43.37 9.18
CA ILE A 146 17.32 -43.49 10.41
C ILE A 146 16.95 -44.78 11.15
N ASP A 147 15.67 -45.12 11.21
CA ASP A 147 15.23 -46.29 11.95
C ASP A 147 15.61 -47.60 11.24
N ASP A 148 15.62 -47.62 9.91
CA ASP A 148 16.13 -48.77 9.16
C ASP A 148 17.65 -48.92 9.29
N LEU A 149 18.41 -47.82 9.31
CA LEU A 149 19.84 -47.86 9.61
C LEU A 149 20.12 -48.41 11.02
N LYS A 150 19.34 -47.99 12.03
CA LYS A 150 19.47 -48.53 13.40
C LYS A 150 19.23 -50.04 13.45
N LYS A 151 18.20 -50.54 12.76
CA LYS A 151 17.94 -51.99 12.68
C LYS A 151 19.11 -52.74 12.04
N GLN A 152 19.66 -52.23 10.94
CA GLN A 152 20.83 -52.84 10.29
C GLN A 152 22.05 -52.89 11.21
N ILE A 153 22.32 -51.82 11.96
CA ILE A 153 23.41 -51.76 12.94
C ILE A 153 23.20 -52.81 14.04
N GLN A 154 21.97 -52.94 14.56
CA GLN A 154 21.67 -53.93 15.61
C GLN A 154 21.93 -55.36 15.12
N ILE A 155 21.49 -55.70 13.91
CA ILE A 155 21.77 -57.01 13.29
C ILE A 155 23.29 -57.26 13.20
N MET A 156 24.07 -56.24 12.83
CA MET A 156 25.53 -56.36 12.72
C MET A 156 26.19 -56.63 14.09
N LEU A 157 25.70 -55.99 15.16
CA LEU A 157 26.17 -56.22 16.52
C LEU A 157 25.85 -57.64 17.00
N ASP A 158 24.64 -58.13 16.71
CA ASP A 158 24.21 -59.49 17.07
C ASP A 158 25.07 -60.55 16.35
N ILE A 159 25.36 -60.35 15.06
CA ILE A 159 26.28 -61.22 14.30
C ILE A 159 27.68 -61.21 14.91
N HIS A 160 28.19 -60.05 15.33
CA HIS A 160 29.50 -59.94 15.96
C HIS A 160 29.56 -60.73 17.29
N LYS A 161 28.50 -60.65 18.10
CA LYS A 161 28.38 -61.42 19.33
C LYS A 161 28.38 -62.92 19.06
N ILE A 162 27.54 -63.39 18.13
CA ILE A 162 27.51 -64.80 17.71
C ILE A 162 28.89 -65.27 17.23
N LYS A 163 29.59 -64.43 16.46
CA LYS A 163 30.94 -64.74 15.98
C LYS A 163 31.94 -64.91 17.13
N SER A 164 31.84 -64.08 18.17
CA SER A 164 32.64 -64.20 19.39
C SER A 164 32.35 -65.51 20.12
N ASP A 165 31.07 -65.82 20.35
CA ASP A 165 30.63 -67.04 21.03
C ASP A 165 31.12 -68.31 20.30
N ILE A 166 31.09 -68.31 18.96
CA ILE A 166 31.63 -69.41 18.14
C ILE A 166 33.14 -69.59 18.34
N ILE A 167 33.90 -68.49 18.43
CA ILE A 167 35.35 -68.55 18.66
C ILE A 167 35.65 -69.17 20.03
N GLU A 168 34.93 -68.75 21.07
CA GLU A 168 35.06 -69.30 22.42
C GLU A 168 34.73 -70.80 22.47
N LEU A 169 33.61 -71.20 21.87
CA LEU A 169 33.20 -72.61 21.78
C LEU A 169 34.26 -73.46 21.05
N LYS A 170 34.81 -72.97 19.92
CA LYS A 170 35.87 -73.66 19.20
C LYS A 170 37.14 -73.82 20.04
N ALA A 171 37.52 -72.79 20.80
CA ALA A 171 38.69 -72.85 21.68
C ALA A 171 38.51 -73.89 22.80
N LEU A 172 37.29 -74.06 23.32
CA LEU A 172 36.97 -75.09 24.30
C LEU A 172 37.02 -76.50 23.71
N MET A 173 36.58 -76.69 22.46
CA MET A 173 36.58 -78.00 21.79
C MET A 173 37.98 -78.50 21.37
N MET A 174 38.99 -77.63 21.33
CA MET A 174 40.38 -77.98 20.96
C MET A 174 41.28 -78.29 22.17
N LYS A 175 40.74 -78.22 23.40
CA LYS A 175 41.40 -78.67 24.63
C LYS A 175 40.98 -80.09 24.97
#